data_AF-H3NMH9-F1
#
_entry.id   AF-H3NMH9-F1
#
_cell.length_a   1.000
_cell.length_b   1.000
_cell.length_c   1.000
_cell.angle_alpha   90.00
_cell.angle_beta   90.00
_cell.angle_gamma   90.00
#
_symmetry.space_group_name_H-M   'P 1'
#
loop_
_entity.id
_entity.type
_entity.pdbx_description
1 polymer ?
#
loop_
_entity_poly.entity_id
_entity_poly.type
_entity_poly.pdbx_seq_one_letter_code
_entity_poly.pdbx_strand_id
1 'polypeptide(L)'
;MLEKQREKIDEIDKEIVRLFEERMKVVVEVAQIKKENNLEIFDSSRENLVIEKVQKYLENEKLKKYLEEFYKDLMNLSKKYQKDIINK
;
A
#
# COMPACT_ATOMS: atom_id res chain seq x y z
N MET A 1 -29.39 -13.96 5.81
CA MET A 1 -29.16 -12.59 6.34
C MET A 1 -27.66 -12.37 6.53
N LEU A 2 -26.97 -11.99 5.45
CA LEU A 2 -25.58 -11.51 5.38
C LEU A 2 -25.36 -10.68 4.11
N GLU A 3 -26.22 -10.89 3.10
CA GLU A 3 -26.15 -10.22 1.78
C GLU A 3 -25.98 -8.70 1.87
N LYS A 4 -26.76 -8.00 2.70
CA LYS A 4 -26.60 -6.53 2.84
C LYS A 4 -25.22 -6.11 3.35
N GLN A 5 -24.61 -6.89 4.26
CA GLN A 5 -23.26 -6.64 4.74
C GLN A 5 -22.22 -6.97 3.67
N ARG A 6 -22.44 -8.02 2.86
CA ARG A 6 -21.59 -8.39 1.74
C ARG A 6 -21.62 -7.34 0.64
N GLU A 7 -22.80 -6.86 0.25
CA GLU A 7 -22.95 -5.74 -0.69
C GLU A 7 -22.20 -4.50 -0.21
N LYS A 8 -22.25 -4.20 1.09
CA LYS A 8 -21.47 -3.08 1.65
C LYS A 8 -19.96 -3.32 1.55
N ILE A 9 -19.50 -4.56 1.76
CA ILE A 9 -18.08 -4.92 1.57
C ILE A 9 -17.71 -4.77 0.11
N ASP A 10 -18.54 -5.25 -0.82
CA ASP A 10 -18.28 -5.15 -2.26
C ASP A 10 -18.12 -3.68 -2.72
N GLU A 11 -18.95 -2.77 -2.20
CA GLU A 11 -18.79 -1.33 -2.47
C GLU A 11 -17.50 -0.76 -1.88
N ILE A 12 -17.08 -1.21 -0.69
CA ILE A 12 -15.81 -0.80 -0.08
C ILE A 12 -14.63 -1.35 -0.91
N ASP A 13 -14.73 -2.60 -1.36
CA ASP A 13 -13.68 -3.27 -2.14
C ASP A 13 -13.47 -2.57 -3.49
N LYS A 14 -14.53 -2.06 -4.14
CA LYS A 14 -14.39 -1.22 -5.34
C LYS A 14 -13.54 0.02 -5.07
N GLU A 15 -13.75 0.69 -3.94
CA GLU A 15 -12.94 1.85 -3.56
C GLU A 15 -11.50 1.46 -3.21
N ILE A 16 -11.29 0.33 -2.53
CA ILE A 16 -9.95 -0.20 -2.26
C ILE A 16 -9.21 -0.47 -3.56
N VAL A 17 -9.86 -1.12 -4.54
CA VAL A 17 -9.24 -1.39 -5.86
C VAL A 17 -8.87 -0.09 -6.56
N ARG A 18 -9.79 0.90 -6.60
CA ARG A 18 -9.54 2.20 -7.20
C ARG A 18 -8.32 2.89 -6.57
N LEU A 19 -8.26 2.94 -5.24
CA LEU A 19 -7.15 3.55 -4.49
C LEU A 19 -5.85 2.76 -4.63
N PHE A 20 -5.93 1.43 -4.71
CA PHE A 20 -4.79 0.58 -4.96
C PHE A 20 -4.17 0.88 -6.34
N GLU A 21 -4.98 0.93 -7.40
CA GLU A 21 -4.50 1.27 -8.74
C GLU A 21 -3.85 2.66 -8.79
N GLU A 22 -4.47 3.66 -8.17
CA GLU A 22 -3.92 5.02 -8.05
C GLU A 22 -2.55 5.00 -7.35
N ARG A 23 -2.46 4.29 -6.22
CA ARG A 23 -1.20 4.12 -5.49
C ARG A 23 -0.14 3.42 -6.33
N MET A 24 -0.50 2.40 -7.11
CA MET A 24 0.46 1.66 -7.94
C MET A 24 0.98 2.48 -9.13
N LYS A 25 0.19 3.42 -9.65
CA LYS A 25 0.68 4.41 -10.64
C LYS A 25 1.79 5.28 -10.04
N VAL A 26 1.58 5.81 -8.84
CA VAL A 26 2.62 6.57 -8.12
C VAL A 26 3.85 5.72 -7.83
N VAL A 27 3.67 4.43 -7.50
CA VAL A 27 4.79 3.49 -7.31
C VAL A 27 5.65 3.35 -8.57
N VAL A 28 5.07 3.42 -9.77
CA VAL A 28 5.82 3.39 -11.05
C VAL A 28 6.71 4.62 -11.18
N GLU A 29 6.16 5.80 -10.90
CA GLU A 29 6.91 7.06 -10.91
C GLU A 29 8.07 7.03 -9.91
N VAL A 30 7.80 6.55 -8.68
CA VAL A 30 8.84 6.35 -7.66
C VAL A 30 9.91 5.36 -8.12
N ALA A 31 9.53 4.27 -8.79
CA ALA A 31 10.49 3.30 -9.33
C ALA A 31 11.45 3.95 -10.32
N GLN A 32 10.91 4.76 -11.23
CA GLN A 32 11.69 5.45 -12.26
C GLN A 32 12.67 6.44 -11.64
N ILE A 33 12.21 7.26 -10.69
CA ILE A 33 13.08 8.20 -9.96
C ILE A 33 14.20 7.45 -9.23
N LYS A 34 13.89 6.33 -8.55
CA LYS A 34 14.90 5.53 -7.85
C LYS A 34 15.92 4.94 -8.84
N LYS A 35 15.48 4.44 -9.99
CA LYS A 35 16.36 3.92 -11.05
C LYS A 35 17.31 4.99 -11.57
N GLU A 36 16.78 6.18 -11.89
CA GLU A 36 17.56 7.32 -12.40
C GLU A 36 18.60 7.82 -11.40
N ASN A 37 18.30 7.76 -10.10
CA ASN A 37 19.17 8.23 -9.02
C ASN A 37 20.01 7.13 -8.37
N ASN A 38 20.00 5.89 -8.90
CA ASN A 38 20.66 4.72 -8.32
C ASN A 38 20.31 4.46 -6.83
N LEU A 39 19.04 4.71 -6.46
CA LEU A 39 18.53 4.48 -5.10
C LEU A 39 17.98 3.06 -4.95
N GLU A 40 18.10 2.50 -3.74
CA GLU A 40 17.55 1.18 -3.44
C GLU A 40 16.02 1.16 -3.42
N ILE A 41 15.44 0.06 -3.88
CA ILE A 41 13.99 -0.17 -3.86
C ILE A 41 13.47 -0.30 -2.43
N PHE A 42 14.23 -0.98 -1.56
CA PHE A 42 13.90 -1.16 -0.15
C PHE A 42 14.44 0.02 0.67
N ASP A 43 13.58 0.61 1.51
CA ASP A 43 13.95 1.65 2.45
C ASP A 43 13.15 1.44 3.74
N SER A 44 13.77 0.78 4.72
CA SER A 44 13.13 0.44 6.00
C SER A 44 12.70 1.67 6.79
N SER A 45 13.48 2.76 6.71
CA SER A 45 13.17 4.01 7.41
C SER A 45 11.88 4.62 6.86
N ARG A 46 11.74 4.64 5.52
CA ARG A 46 10.55 5.12 4.85
C ARG A 46 9.33 4.26 5.14
N GLU A 47 9.47 2.93 5.16
CA GLU A 47 8.38 2.00 5.47
C GLU A 47 7.84 2.19 6.89
N ASN A 48 8.73 2.33 7.88
CA ASN A 48 8.34 2.61 9.26
C ASN A 48 7.57 3.94 9.38
N LEU A 49 8.03 4.99 8.70
CA LEU A 49 7.35 6.29 8.69
C LEU A 49 5.95 6.22 8.05
N VAL A 50 5.74 5.37 7.03
CA VAL A 50 4.39 5.16 6.49
C VAL A 50 3.51 4.48 7.53
N ILE A 51 3.98 3.39 8.17
CA ILE A 51 3.21 2.64 9.16
C ILE A 51 2.76 3.54 10.31
N GLU A 52 3.69 4.31 10.88
CA GLU A 52 3.37 5.27 11.95
C GLU A 52 2.34 6.31 11.50
N LYS A 53 2.48 6.82 10.27
CA LYS A 53 1.56 7.82 9.71
C LYS A 53 0.16 7.26 9.54
N VAL A 54 0.02 6.06 8.99
CA VAL A 54 -1.30 5.47 8.70
C VAL A 54 -2.00 4.99 9.98
N GLN A 55 -1.24 4.55 10.98
CA GLN A 55 -1.80 4.24 12.30
C GLN A 55 -2.40 5.47 12.98
N LYS A 56 -1.91 6.69 12.72
CA LYS A 56 -2.48 7.94 13.24
C LYS A 56 -3.82 8.32 12.58
N TYR A 57 -4.19 7.68 11.47
CA TYR A 57 -5.49 7.88 10.81
C TYR A 57 -6.59 6.99 11.38
N LEU A 58 -6.25 6.02 12.22
CA LEU A 58 -7.24 5.17 12.86
C LEU A 58 -7.96 5.91 13.98
N GLU A 59 -9.29 5.87 13.95
CA GLU A 59 -10.12 6.22 15.11
C GLU A 59 -10.16 5.06 16.12
N ASN A 60 -10.15 3.82 15.62
CA ASN A 60 -10.16 2.62 16.46
C ASN A 60 -8.74 2.05 16.61
N GLU A 61 -8.11 2.42 17.71
CA GLU A 61 -6.77 1.99 18.14
C GLU A 61 -6.57 0.47 18.15
N LYS A 62 -7.63 -0.32 18.36
CA LYS A 62 -7.54 -1.80 18.35
C LYS A 62 -7.17 -2.37 16.98
N LEU A 63 -7.32 -1.58 15.91
CA LEU A 63 -6.99 -1.99 14.55
C LEU A 63 -5.53 -1.77 14.17
N LYS A 64 -4.71 -1.13 15.02
CA LYS A 64 -3.32 -0.75 14.70
C LYS A 64 -2.46 -1.91 14.19
N LYS A 65 -2.51 -3.06 14.87
CA LYS A 65 -1.72 -4.25 14.50
C LYS A 65 -2.15 -4.80 13.13
N TYR A 66 -3.46 -4.89 12.89
CA TYR A 66 -3.99 -5.39 11.62
C TYR A 66 -3.68 -4.43 10.46
N LEU A 67 -3.75 -3.11 10.70
CA LEU A 67 -3.38 -2.11 9.71
C LEU A 67 -1.89 -2.17 9.37
N GLU A 68 -1.04 -2.38 10.38
CA GLU A 68 0.41 -2.56 10.18
C GLU A 68 0.72 -3.78 9.30
N GLU A 69 0.09 -4.92 9.58
CA GLU A 69 0.22 -6.14 8.77
C GLU A 69 -0.18 -5.88 7.30
N PHE A 70 -1.36 -5.30 7.09
CA PHE A 70 -1.84 -4.93 5.75
C PHE A 70 -0.87 -4.01 5.00
N TYR A 71 -0.34 -2.97 5.68
CA TYR A 71 0.56 -2.02 5.04
C TYR A 71 1.93 -2.63 4.72
N LYS A 72 2.44 -3.56 5.54
CA LYS A 72 3.66 -4.31 5.22
C LYS A 72 3.47 -5.14 3.96
N ASP A 73 2.35 -5.84 3.83
CA ASP A 73 2.04 -6.62 2.63
C ASP A 73 1.89 -5.73 1.40
N LEU A 74 1.18 -4.61 1.53
CA LEU A 74 1.02 -3.63 0.46
C LEU A 74 2.38 -3.06 0.00
N MET A 75 3.30 -2.76 0.93
CA MET A 75 4.65 -2.31 0.61
C MET A 75 5.47 -3.40 -0.07
N ASN A 76 5.36 -4.65 0.37
CA ASN A 76 6.02 -5.78 -0.27
C ASN A 76 5.56 -5.97 -1.72
N LEU A 77 4.25 -5.89 -1.98
CA LEU A 77 3.70 -5.89 -3.33
C LEU A 77 4.21 -4.72 -4.16
N SER A 78 4.31 -3.53 -3.56
CA SER A 78 4.85 -2.33 -4.23
C SER A 78 6.32 -2.53 -4.64
N LYS A 79 7.15 -3.08 -3.75
CA LYS A 79 8.56 -3.38 -4.03
C LYS A 79 8.69 -4.44 -5.13
N LYS A 80 7.84 -5.47 -5.11
CA LYS A 80 7.80 -6.48 -6.17
C LYS A 80 7.49 -5.84 -7.52
N TYR A 81 6.45 -5.00 -7.59
CA TYR A 81 6.09 -4.31 -8.83
C TYR A 81 7.19 -3.36 -9.32
N GLN A 82 7.84 -2.62 -8.42
CA GLN A 82 9.02 -1.80 -8.77
C GLN A 82 10.12 -2.63 -9.41
N LYS A 83 10.44 -3.80 -8.84
CA LYS A 83 11.45 -4.72 -9.43
C LYS A 83 11.04 -5.19 -10.82
N ASP A 84 9.77 -5.58 -11.00
CA ASP A 84 9.25 -6.05 -12.28
C ASP A 84 9.31 -4.96 -13.37
N ILE A 85 9.15 -3.68 -13.00
CA ILE A 85 9.27 -2.54 -13.93
C ILE A 85 10.73 -2.22 -14.23
N ILE A 86 11.60 -2.20 -13.20
CA ILE A 86 13.01 -1.82 -13.36
C ILE A 86 13.80 -2.85 -14.17
N ASN A 87 13.46 -4.14 -14.01
CA ASN A 87 14.11 -5.28 -14.67
C ASN A 87 13.55 -5.61 -16.06
N LYS A 88 12.50 -4.91 -16.50
CA LYS A 88 12.08 -4.90 -17.92
C LYS A 88 12.97 -3.97 -18.73
#